data_AF-A0A946XRY4-F1
#
_entry.id   AF-A0A946XRY4-F1
#
_cell.length_a   1.000
_cell.length_b   1.000
_cell.length_c   1.000
_cell.angle_alpha   90.00
_cell.angle_beta   90.00
_cell.angle_gamma   90.00
#
_symmetry.space_group_name_H-M   'P 1'
#
loop_
_entity.id
_entity.type
_entity.pdbx_description
1 polymer ?
#
loop_
_entity_poly.entity_id
_entity_poly.type
_entity_poly.pdbx_seq_one_letter_code
_entity_poly.pdbx_strand_id
1 'polypeptide(L)'
;TSTLENEISYAQDRIEKELGVNDKFFAYPYGEYDDKTYSYLDELGYTAFGQQSGVASQASDFLNFPRFSMSGPYAKMDSFSLKVQTVDMPIKSYSPKFLIISNDYKPLLDLVFSRPLTTYEKNNFSCFVSGQDLADLYWTGLQAVSIQSKAPLLSGRSRYNCTMPYKEKGRYYWYSKLWLRL
;
A
#
# COMPACT_ATOMS: atom_id res chain seq x y z
N THR A 1 -26.11 -14.58 -1.71
CA THR A 1 -25.27 -13.37 -1.85
C THR A 1 -25.12 -12.75 -0.48
N SER A 2 -23.89 -12.51 -0.03
CA SER A 2 -23.65 -11.92 1.29
C SER A 2 -23.97 -10.41 1.30
N THR A 3 -24.19 -9.81 2.48
CA THR A 3 -24.51 -8.37 2.60
C THR A 3 -23.49 -7.49 1.86
N LEU A 4 -22.19 -7.81 1.98
CA LEU A 4 -21.10 -7.11 1.30
C LEU A 4 -21.27 -7.11 -0.23
N GLU A 5 -21.53 -8.28 -0.82
CA GLU A 5 -21.68 -8.45 -2.27
C GLU A 5 -22.86 -7.64 -2.80
N ASN A 6 -23.98 -7.64 -2.05
CA ASN A 6 -25.17 -6.86 -2.41
C ASN A 6 -24.90 -5.34 -2.34
N GLU A 7 -24.17 -4.86 -1.33
CA GLU A 7 -23.84 -3.43 -1.22
C GLU A 7 -22.95 -2.97 -2.39
N ILE A 8 -21.96 -3.78 -2.79
CA ILE A 8 -21.07 -3.48 -3.90
C ILE A 8 -21.82 -3.49 -5.24
N SER A 9 -22.61 -4.53 -5.51
CA SER A 9 -23.35 -4.65 -6.78
C SER A 9 -24.42 -3.58 -6.89
N TYR A 10 -25.18 -3.33 -5.82
CA TYR A 10 -26.19 -2.28 -5.80
C TYR A 10 -25.59 -0.90 -6.07
N ALA A 11 -24.44 -0.57 -5.48
CA ALA A 11 -23.75 0.69 -5.75
C ALA A 11 -23.34 0.82 -7.23
N GLN A 12 -22.81 -0.26 -7.83
CA GLN A 12 -22.45 -0.27 -9.25
C GLN A 12 -23.66 -0.10 -10.16
N ASP A 13 -24.75 -0.83 -9.90
CA ASP A 13 -26.00 -0.73 -10.67
C ASP A 13 -26.56 0.69 -10.62
N ARG A 14 -26.46 1.36 -9.46
CA ARG A 14 -26.83 2.77 -9.32
C ARG A 14 -25.94 3.70 -10.13
N ILE A 15 -24.63 3.49 -10.14
CA ILE A 15 -23.70 4.30 -10.94
C ILE A 15 -24.02 4.14 -12.43
N GLU A 16 -24.24 2.91 -12.90
CA GLU A 16 -24.56 2.64 -14.31
C GLU A 16 -25.91 3.25 -14.70
N LYS A 17 -26.95 3.09 -13.87
CA LYS A 17 -28.28 3.62 -14.15
C LYS A 17 -28.32 5.15 -14.22
N GLU A 18 -27.62 5.83 -13.32
CA GLU A 18 -27.71 7.29 -13.18
C GLU A 18 -26.70 8.03 -14.05
N LEU A 19 -25.54 7.41 -14.34
CA LEU A 19 -24.44 8.06 -15.06
C LEU A 19 -24.10 7.40 -16.41
N GLY A 20 -24.62 6.21 -16.69
CA GLY A 20 -24.28 5.44 -17.90
C GLY A 20 -22.84 4.91 -17.92
N VAL A 21 -22.18 4.84 -16.76
CA VAL A 21 -20.79 4.39 -16.62
C VAL A 21 -20.77 2.97 -16.05
N ASN A 22 -20.06 2.07 -16.72
CA ASN A 22 -19.88 0.68 -16.29
C ASN A 22 -18.45 0.36 -15.83
N ASP A 23 -17.56 1.36 -15.78
CA ASP A 23 -16.22 1.20 -15.22
C ASP A 23 -16.29 0.75 -13.75
N LYS A 24 -15.54 -0.31 -13.44
CA LYS A 24 -15.56 -0.95 -12.13
C LYS A 24 -14.42 -0.43 -11.25
N PHE A 25 -14.71 0.65 -10.54
CA PHE A 25 -13.79 1.23 -9.56
C PHE A 25 -14.33 1.09 -8.14
N PHE A 26 -13.47 0.69 -7.20
CA PHE A 26 -13.87 0.52 -5.80
C PHE A 26 -12.91 1.23 -4.85
N ALA A 27 -13.41 2.08 -3.96
CA ALA A 27 -12.57 2.65 -2.90
C ALA A 27 -12.90 1.95 -1.58
N TYR A 28 -11.93 1.22 -1.02
CA TYR A 28 -12.13 0.57 0.26
C TYR A 28 -12.47 1.60 1.35
N PRO A 29 -13.55 1.40 2.12
CA PRO A 29 -13.81 2.21 3.31
C PRO A 29 -12.59 2.22 4.20
N TYR A 30 -12.10 3.42 4.54
CA TYR A 30 -10.87 3.63 5.32
C TYR A 30 -9.58 2.98 4.75
N GLY A 31 -9.62 2.48 3.52
CA GLY A 31 -8.52 1.72 2.91
C GLY A 31 -8.38 0.30 3.44
N GLU A 32 -9.42 -0.23 4.09
CA GLU A 32 -9.40 -1.52 4.78
C GLU A 32 -10.16 -2.59 4.00
N TYR A 33 -9.58 -3.78 3.91
CA TYR A 33 -10.10 -4.95 3.20
C TYR A 33 -9.65 -6.25 3.87
N ASP A 34 -10.45 -7.29 3.67
CA ASP A 34 -10.10 -8.68 3.98
C ASP A 34 -9.96 -9.51 2.70
N ASP A 35 -9.56 -10.78 2.84
CA ASP A 35 -9.35 -11.67 1.70
C ASP A 35 -10.64 -11.95 0.92
N LYS A 36 -11.79 -11.93 1.61
CA LYS A 36 -13.10 -12.13 0.98
C LYS A 36 -13.44 -10.96 0.05
N THR A 37 -13.31 -9.73 0.53
CA THR A 37 -13.59 -8.52 -0.25
C THR A 37 -12.61 -8.41 -1.41
N TYR A 38 -11.32 -8.67 -1.17
CA TYR A 38 -10.30 -8.66 -2.21
C TYR A 38 -10.62 -9.66 -3.33
N SER A 39 -10.91 -10.92 -2.99
CA SER A 39 -11.20 -11.96 -3.98
C SER A 39 -12.48 -11.67 -4.78
N TYR A 40 -13.52 -11.14 -4.12
CA TYR A 40 -14.77 -10.80 -4.79
C TYR A 40 -14.59 -9.66 -5.81
N LEU A 41 -13.80 -8.65 -5.47
CA LEU A 41 -13.48 -7.55 -6.38
C LEU A 41 -12.62 -8.02 -7.57
N ASP A 42 -11.68 -8.95 -7.33
CA ASP A 42 -10.87 -9.58 -8.39
C ASP A 42 -11.75 -10.34 -9.39
N GLU A 43 -12.64 -11.21 -8.88
CA GLU A 43 -13.55 -12.01 -9.70
C GLU A 43 -14.43 -11.15 -10.61
N LEU A 44 -14.87 -10.00 -10.11
CA LEU A 44 -15.71 -9.06 -10.86
C LEU A 44 -14.91 -8.11 -11.77
N GLY A 45 -13.58 -8.13 -11.71
CA GLY A 45 -12.71 -7.28 -12.53
C GLY A 45 -12.69 -5.82 -12.09
N TYR A 46 -12.80 -5.54 -10.78
CA TYR A 46 -12.65 -4.19 -10.25
C TYR A 46 -11.19 -3.75 -10.23
N THR A 47 -10.98 -2.44 -10.39
CA THR A 47 -9.78 -1.77 -9.87
C THR A 47 -10.13 -1.12 -8.54
N ALA A 48 -9.38 -1.46 -7.49
CA ALA A 48 -9.68 -1.02 -6.12
C ALA A 48 -8.56 -0.18 -5.49
N PHE A 49 -8.95 0.82 -4.70
CA PHE A 49 -8.07 1.85 -4.16
C PHE A 49 -7.97 1.75 -2.63
N GLY A 50 -6.75 1.57 -2.15
CA GLY A 50 -6.42 1.65 -0.73
C GLY A 50 -6.27 3.09 -0.23
N GLN A 51 -5.70 3.22 0.97
CA GLN A 51 -5.33 4.51 1.59
C GLN A 51 -3.87 4.59 2.05
N GLN A 52 -3.05 3.61 1.67
CA GLN A 52 -1.61 3.66 1.86
C GLN A 52 -0.98 4.66 0.89
N SER A 53 -0.03 5.44 1.40
CA SER A 53 0.72 6.42 0.62
C SER A 53 1.65 5.74 -0.39
N GLY A 54 1.67 6.19 -1.62
CA GLY A 54 2.53 5.60 -2.64
C GLY A 54 2.19 6.08 -4.03
N VAL A 55 3.04 5.69 -4.97
CA VAL A 55 2.90 6.05 -6.38
C VAL A 55 2.11 4.97 -7.09
N ALA A 56 1.08 5.42 -7.82
CA ALA A 56 0.35 4.62 -8.78
C ALA A 56 1.22 4.34 -10.01
N SER A 57 1.38 3.09 -10.39
CA SER A 57 2.08 2.69 -11.61
C SER A 57 1.50 1.41 -12.22
N GLN A 58 1.95 1.06 -13.43
CA GLN A 58 1.51 -0.17 -14.11
C GLN A 58 1.92 -1.46 -13.37
N ALA A 59 2.88 -1.37 -12.45
CA ALA A 59 3.30 -2.48 -11.60
C ALA A 59 2.53 -2.54 -10.26
N SER A 60 1.62 -1.60 -10.01
CA SER A 60 0.83 -1.58 -8.78
C SER A 60 -0.12 -2.77 -8.70
N ASP A 61 -0.47 -3.14 -7.48
CA ASP A 61 -1.60 -4.02 -7.23
C ASP A 61 -2.90 -3.28 -7.58
N PHE A 62 -3.57 -3.66 -8.67
CA PHE A 62 -4.78 -3.00 -9.14
C PHE A 62 -5.98 -3.19 -8.20
N LEU A 63 -5.91 -4.13 -7.26
CA LEU A 63 -6.89 -4.27 -6.18
C LEU A 63 -6.42 -3.62 -4.89
N ASN A 64 -5.27 -2.96 -4.87
CA ASN A 64 -4.84 -2.17 -3.72
C ASN A 64 -4.01 -0.96 -4.18
N PHE A 65 -4.61 -0.17 -5.07
CA PHE A 65 -3.95 0.96 -5.71
C PHE A 65 -3.65 2.06 -4.67
N PRO A 66 -2.38 2.51 -4.53
CA PRO A 66 -1.98 3.44 -3.48
C PRO A 66 -2.42 4.87 -3.79
N ARG A 67 -2.59 5.68 -2.75
CA ARG A 67 -2.93 7.11 -2.88
C ARG A 67 -2.31 7.93 -1.77
N PHE A 68 -1.86 9.14 -2.10
CA PHE A 68 -1.50 10.14 -1.10
C PHE A 68 -2.73 10.94 -0.65
N SER A 69 -2.94 11.07 0.66
CA SER A 69 -3.95 11.99 1.17
C SER A 69 -3.55 13.44 0.90
N MET A 70 -4.51 14.25 0.43
CA MET A 70 -4.35 15.68 0.14
C MET A 70 -5.45 16.49 0.85
N SER A 71 -5.73 16.17 2.11
CA SER A 71 -6.72 16.87 2.92
C SER A 71 -6.16 17.35 4.26
N GLY A 72 -6.72 18.44 4.78
CA GLY A 72 -6.37 19.02 6.07
C GLY A 72 -4.85 19.22 6.25
N PRO A 73 -4.23 18.68 7.32
CA PRO A 73 -2.81 18.87 7.59
C PRO A 73 -1.90 18.26 6.52
N TYR A 74 -2.42 17.36 5.68
CA TYR A 74 -1.66 16.70 4.61
C TYR A 74 -1.67 17.48 3.28
N ALA A 75 -2.39 18.61 3.20
CA ALA A 75 -2.52 19.42 1.98
C ALA A 75 -1.51 20.58 1.87
N LYS A 76 -0.52 20.68 2.78
CA LYS A 76 0.51 21.72 2.72
C LYS A 76 1.32 21.62 1.43
N MET A 77 1.63 22.76 0.80
CA MET A 77 2.31 22.80 -0.51
C MET A 77 3.69 22.13 -0.54
N ASP A 78 4.47 22.21 0.55
CA ASP A 78 5.74 21.51 0.62
C ASP A 78 5.55 19.98 0.63
N SER A 79 4.52 19.51 1.35
CA SER A 79 4.14 18.10 1.35
C SER A 79 3.60 17.66 -0.01
N PHE A 80 2.81 18.52 -0.67
CA PHE A 80 2.33 18.28 -2.03
C PHE A 80 3.49 18.07 -3.00
N SER A 81 4.46 18.99 -2.99
CA SER A 81 5.63 18.98 -3.87
C SER A 81 6.44 17.69 -3.70
N LEU A 82 6.65 17.23 -2.46
CA LEU A 82 7.28 15.94 -2.19
C LEU A 82 6.48 14.78 -2.80
N LYS A 83 5.17 14.72 -2.54
CA LYS A 83 4.29 13.61 -2.98
C LYS A 83 4.28 13.45 -4.49
N VAL A 84 4.08 14.54 -5.24
CA VAL A 84 4.02 14.47 -6.72
C VAL A 84 5.36 14.14 -7.37
N GLN A 85 6.46 14.32 -6.65
CA GLN A 85 7.81 13.97 -7.13
C GLN A 85 8.27 12.57 -6.72
N THR A 86 7.51 11.86 -5.87
CA THR A 86 7.82 10.47 -5.50
C THR A 86 7.80 9.55 -6.72
N VAL A 87 8.57 8.47 -6.64
CA VAL A 87 8.73 7.47 -7.70
C VAL A 87 8.23 6.12 -7.20
N ASP A 88 7.67 5.30 -8.09
CA ASP A 88 7.21 3.96 -7.76
C ASP A 88 8.40 3.06 -7.43
N MET A 89 8.37 2.48 -6.23
CA MET A 89 9.41 1.54 -5.83
C MET A 89 9.39 0.32 -6.77
N PRO A 90 10.54 -0.18 -7.25
CA PRO A 90 10.60 -1.25 -8.25
C PRO A 90 10.31 -2.61 -7.59
N ILE A 91 9.12 -2.79 -7.02
CA ILE A 91 8.66 -4.01 -6.36
C ILE A 91 8.02 -4.90 -7.43
N LYS A 92 8.50 -6.13 -7.53
CA LYS A 92 7.91 -7.19 -8.36
C LYS A 92 6.76 -7.88 -7.63
N SER A 93 6.98 -8.18 -6.36
CA SER A 93 6.01 -8.83 -5.50
C SER A 93 6.26 -8.49 -4.04
N TYR A 94 5.22 -8.62 -3.24
CA TYR A 94 5.30 -8.47 -1.79
C TYR A 94 4.38 -9.48 -1.13
N SER A 95 4.73 -9.86 0.10
CA SER A 95 3.95 -10.75 0.94
C SER A 95 4.01 -10.26 2.39
N PRO A 96 2.91 -10.37 3.15
CA PRO A 96 1.56 -10.78 2.73
C PRO A 96 0.79 -9.66 2.01
N LYS A 97 -0.27 -10.06 1.28
CA LYS A 97 -1.26 -9.14 0.68
C LYS A 97 -2.28 -8.63 1.69
N PHE A 98 -2.71 -9.50 2.61
CA PHE A 98 -3.72 -9.18 3.61
C PHE A 98 -3.26 -8.09 4.59
N LEU A 99 -4.22 -7.38 5.17
CA LEU A 99 -4.00 -6.28 6.10
C LEU A 99 -3.97 -6.74 7.56
N ILE A 100 -4.83 -7.72 7.88
CA ILE A 100 -5.11 -8.12 9.25
C ILE A 100 -3.90 -8.87 9.79
N ILE A 101 -3.35 -8.37 10.89
CA ILE A 101 -2.22 -9.02 11.55
C ILE A 101 -2.74 -9.99 12.62
N SER A 102 -2.13 -11.16 12.69
CA SER A 102 -2.39 -12.18 13.70
C SER A 102 -1.13 -12.44 14.52
N ASN A 103 -1.23 -13.32 15.52
CA ASN A 103 -0.11 -13.79 16.35
C ASN A 103 0.47 -12.70 17.29
N ASP A 104 1.79 -12.53 17.31
CA ASP A 104 2.53 -11.64 18.21
C ASP A 104 2.38 -10.14 17.86
N TYR A 105 1.59 -9.83 16.84
CA TYR A 105 1.34 -8.49 16.29
C TYR A 105 2.61 -7.80 15.77
N LYS A 106 3.65 -8.55 15.43
CA LYS A 106 4.83 -8.06 14.74
C LYS A 106 4.81 -8.57 13.30
N PRO A 107 4.17 -7.90 12.34
CA PRO A 107 4.04 -8.46 11.00
C PRO A 107 5.36 -8.41 10.24
N LEU A 108 5.68 -9.51 9.57
CA LEU A 108 6.78 -9.59 8.60
C LEU A 108 6.27 -9.14 7.22
N LEU A 109 7.02 -8.25 6.58
CA LEU A 109 6.80 -7.84 5.19
C LEU A 109 7.98 -8.27 4.33
N ASP A 110 7.73 -9.13 3.36
CA ASP A 110 8.71 -9.50 2.35
C ASP A 110 8.49 -8.67 1.09
N LEU A 111 9.56 -8.04 0.60
CA LEU A 111 9.59 -7.35 -0.68
C LEU A 111 10.59 -8.02 -1.61
N VAL A 112 10.16 -8.30 -2.84
CA VAL A 112 11.03 -8.74 -3.94
C VAL A 112 11.03 -7.65 -5.00
N PHE A 113 12.23 -7.18 -5.37
CA PHE A 113 12.39 -6.11 -6.36
C PHE A 113 12.41 -6.66 -7.80
N SER A 114 11.85 -5.90 -8.74
CA SER A 114 11.78 -6.22 -10.19
C SER A 114 13.14 -6.22 -10.87
N ARG A 115 14.12 -5.57 -10.24
CA ARG A 115 15.54 -5.63 -10.57
C ARG A 115 16.36 -5.69 -9.28
N PRO A 116 17.61 -6.17 -9.32
CA PRO A 116 18.55 -5.91 -8.24
C PRO A 116 18.66 -4.40 -7.98
N LEU A 117 18.66 -4.04 -6.70
CA LEU A 117 19.00 -2.69 -6.28
C LEU A 117 20.50 -2.45 -6.42
N THR A 118 20.89 -1.20 -6.58
CA THR A 118 22.29 -0.81 -6.42
C THR A 118 22.68 -0.89 -4.94
N THR A 119 23.98 -1.02 -4.66
CA THR A 119 24.50 -0.94 -3.27
C THR A 119 24.11 0.38 -2.60
N TYR A 120 24.08 1.48 -3.35
CA TYR A 120 23.65 2.78 -2.83
C TYR A 120 22.17 2.80 -2.45
N GLU A 121 21.29 2.29 -3.31
CA GLU A 121 19.85 2.16 -3.03
C GLU A 121 19.61 1.30 -1.78
N LYS A 122 20.26 0.13 -1.69
CA LYS A 122 20.16 -0.75 -0.52
C LYS A 122 20.63 -0.08 0.77
N ASN A 123 21.80 0.56 0.76
CA ASN A 123 22.37 1.20 1.95
C ASN A 123 21.58 2.41 2.43
N ASN A 124 20.75 3.01 1.56
CA ASN A 124 19.90 4.14 1.88
C ASN A 124 18.41 3.77 1.89
N PHE A 125 18.08 2.49 1.91
CA PHE A 125 16.72 2.01 2.07
C PHE A 125 16.34 2.07 3.55
N SER A 126 15.14 2.56 3.85
CA SER A 126 14.62 2.68 5.21
C SER A 126 13.13 2.40 5.23
N CYS A 127 12.66 1.63 6.23
CA CYS A 127 11.24 1.43 6.50
C CYS A 127 10.88 1.93 7.91
N PHE A 128 9.96 2.89 7.97
CA PHE A 128 9.45 3.46 9.21
C PHE A 128 8.14 2.79 9.63
N VAL A 129 7.97 2.54 10.92
CA VAL A 129 6.82 1.82 11.47
C VAL A 129 5.93 2.78 12.29
N SER A 130 4.61 2.73 12.12
CA SER A 130 3.68 3.53 12.95
C SER A 130 3.94 3.37 14.45
N GLY A 131 4.10 4.50 15.15
CA GLY A 131 4.29 4.52 16.60
C GLY A 131 5.64 3.95 17.07
N GLN A 132 6.57 3.71 16.14
CA GLN A 132 7.91 3.19 16.39
C GLN A 132 8.91 3.91 15.45
N ASP A 133 10.19 3.58 15.57
CA ASP A 133 11.24 4.07 14.67
C ASP A 133 11.37 3.18 13.42
N LEU A 134 12.61 2.94 12.99
CA LEU A 134 12.95 2.05 11.89
C LEU A 134 12.68 0.58 12.23
N ALA A 135 12.11 -0.13 11.25
CA ALA A 135 12.01 -1.58 11.25
C ALA A 135 13.39 -2.25 11.16
N ASP A 136 13.46 -3.52 11.58
CA ASP A 136 14.62 -4.36 11.29
C ASP A 136 14.54 -4.86 9.83
N LEU A 137 15.69 -4.87 9.15
CA LEU A 137 15.81 -5.22 7.73
C LEU A 137 16.73 -6.43 7.55
N TYR A 138 16.20 -7.47 6.92
CA TYR A 138 16.93 -8.71 6.63
C TYR A 138 17.05 -8.86 5.11
N TRP A 139 18.25 -8.61 4.58
CA TRP A 139 18.48 -8.58 3.14
C TRP A 139 18.91 -9.93 2.59
N THR A 140 18.30 -10.33 1.48
CA THR A 140 18.75 -11.45 0.65
C THR A 140 19.38 -10.87 -0.63
N GLY A 141 20.71 -10.70 -0.59
CA GLY A 141 21.45 -10.06 -1.67
C GLY A 141 21.04 -8.61 -1.91
N LEU A 142 20.77 -8.27 -3.17
CA LEU A 142 20.33 -6.95 -3.63
C LEU A 142 18.88 -6.96 -4.14
N GLN A 143 18.19 -8.10 -4.12
CA GLN A 143 16.90 -8.27 -4.80
C GLN A 143 15.71 -8.53 -3.87
N ALA A 144 15.95 -8.87 -2.61
CA ALA A 144 14.87 -9.02 -1.65
C ALA A 144 15.24 -8.53 -0.25
N VAL A 145 14.22 -8.09 0.49
CA VAL A 145 14.34 -7.69 1.89
C VAL A 145 13.10 -8.12 2.66
N SER A 146 13.31 -8.65 3.86
CA SER A 146 12.27 -8.89 4.85
C SER A 146 12.33 -7.79 5.91
N ILE A 147 11.17 -7.22 6.24
CA ILE A 147 11.02 -6.04 7.11
C ILE A 147 10.14 -6.43 8.29
N GLN A 148 10.65 -6.19 9.50
CA GLN A 148 10.01 -6.63 10.75
C GLN A 148 9.90 -5.47 11.74
N SER A 149 8.75 -5.29 12.38
CA SER A 149 8.62 -4.33 13.48
C SER A 149 9.36 -4.84 14.73
N LYS A 150 10.03 -3.92 15.43
CA LYS A 150 10.80 -4.25 16.65
C LYS A 150 9.87 -4.63 17.81
N ALA A 151 8.75 -3.93 17.92
CA ALA A 151 7.72 -4.17 18.92
C ALA A 151 6.37 -4.52 18.26
N PRO A 152 5.45 -5.15 19.02
CA PRO A 152 4.08 -5.37 18.56
C PRO A 152 3.42 -4.06 18.11
N LEU A 153 2.68 -4.09 17.01
CA LEU A 153 1.91 -2.94 16.55
C LEU A 153 0.73 -2.65 17.50
N LEU A 154 0.40 -1.37 17.66
CA LEU A 154 -0.75 -0.94 18.46
C LEU A 154 -2.07 -1.41 17.83
N SER A 155 -3.12 -1.49 18.65
CA SER A 155 -4.48 -1.77 18.15
C SER A 155 -4.92 -0.70 17.14
N GLY A 156 -5.64 -1.13 16.12
CA GLY A 156 -6.05 -0.31 14.99
C GLY A 156 -5.02 -0.26 13.86
N ARG A 157 -5.01 0.87 13.15
CA ARG A 157 -4.26 1.05 11.91
C ARG A 157 -2.79 1.36 12.18
N SER A 158 -1.93 0.60 11.52
CA SER A 158 -0.48 0.83 11.48
C SER A 158 0.03 0.77 10.05
N ARG A 159 1.19 1.36 9.77
CA ARG A 159 1.80 1.29 8.44
C ARG A 159 3.30 1.04 8.53
N TYR A 160 3.80 0.35 7.51
CA TYR A 160 5.21 0.42 7.13
C TYR A 160 5.34 1.40 5.98
N ASN A 161 6.25 2.37 6.10
CA ASN A 161 6.57 3.33 5.05
C ASN A 161 8.03 3.14 4.65
N CYS A 162 8.24 2.53 3.49
CA CYS A 162 9.56 2.22 2.96
C CYS A 162 9.95 3.23 1.88
N THR A 163 11.16 3.76 1.99
CA THR A 163 11.70 4.75 1.06
C THR A 163 13.17 4.46 0.74
N MET A 164 13.61 4.85 -0.45
CA MET A 164 15.02 4.93 -0.79
C MET A 164 15.25 6.06 -1.82
N PRO A 165 16.44 6.67 -1.90
CA PRO A 165 16.72 7.75 -2.82
C PRO A 165 16.50 7.36 -4.28
N TYR A 166 15.96 8.29 -5.07
CA TYR A 166 15.97 8.22 -6.52
C TYR A 166 17.26 8.84 -7.08
N LYS A 167 17.58 8.55 -8.35
CA LYS A 167 18.75 9.10 -9.04
C LYS A 167 18.79 10.63 -9.09
N GLU A 168 17.63 11.27 -9.10
CA GLU A 168 17.49 12.73 -9.07
C GLU A 168 17.40 13.21 -7.61
N LYS A 169 18.21 14.22 -7.27
CA LYS A 169 18.28 14.78 -5.91
C LYS A 169 16.90 15.25 -5.44
N GLY A 170 16.54 14.88 -4.21
CA GLY A 170 15.27 15.28 -3.57
C GLY A 170 14.08 14.40 -3.93
N ARG A 171 14.25 13.40 -4.81
CA ARG A 171 13.21 12.44 -5.16
C ARG A 171 13.48 11.10 -4.49
N TYR A 172 12.40 10.39 -4.20
CA TYR A 172 12.46 9.13 -3.46
C TYR A 172 11.53 8.11 -4.09
N TYR A 173 12.00 6.87 -4.15
CA TYR A 173 11.11 5.73 -4.28
C TYR A 173 10.27 5.61 -3.02
N TRP A 174 8.97 5.36 -3.17
CA TRP A 174 8.03 5.28 -2.04
C TRP A 174 7.15 4.04 -2.14
N TYR A 175 7.07 3.30 -1.04
CA TYR A 175 6.11 2.21 -0.86
C TYR A 175 5.56 2.21 0.56
N SER A 176 4.26 2.00 0.71
CA SER A 176 3.65 1.84 2.02
C SER A 176 2.80 0.57 2.08
N LYS A 177 2.84 -0.12 3.22
CA LYS A 177 1.94 -1.23 3.55
C LYS A 177 1.09 -0.86 4.74
N LEU A 178 -0.24 -0.99 4.59
CA LEU A 178 -1.18 -0.87 5.71
C LEU A 178 -1.29 -2.21 6.46
N TRP A 179 -1.37 -2.10 7.79
CA TRP A 179 -1.59 -3.18 8.74
C TRP A 179 -2.76 -2.83 9.64
N LEU A 180 -3.57 -3.81 9.99
CA LEU A 180 -4.70 -3.66 10.89
C LEU A 180 -4.63 -4.70 12.00
N ARG A 181 -4.52 -4.22 13.25
CA ARG A 181 -4.72 -5.03 14.43
C ARG A 181 -6.13 -4.82 14.96
N LEU A 182 -6.95 -5.86 14.93
CA LEU A 182 -8.29 -5.85 15.52
C LEU A 182 -8.23 -5.78 17.05
#